data_AF-A0AAV2HQ75-F1
#
_entry.id   AF-A0AAV2HQ75-F1
#
_cell.length_a   1.000
_cell.length_b   1.000
_cell.length_c   1.000
_cell.angle_alpha   90.00
_cell.angle_beta   90.00
_cell.angle_gamma   90.00
#
_symmetry.space_group_name_H-M   'P 1'
#
loop_
_entity.id
_entity.type
_entity.pdbx_description
1 polymer ?
#
loop_
_entity_poly.entity_id
_entity_poly.type
_entity_poly.pdbx_seq_one_letter_code
_entity_poly.pdbx_strand_id
1 'polypeptide(L)'
;MASEKETSKKAKTKDEKDVKIIKTPVDLQRLKLEKLMKNPTKEVIIPEKSKEKSPRAPLEFIRNIWGSSAGAGSGDFHVYRGVRRREYARQKFIKEMGEKDELDVEYKKRLEQHKLEAEERTAKKRAKRLKKKQKLKAKKFKKNNTGEHKGGSDSDDDSADDSSEDNSQGEANSPSAASNDESTDKPK
;
A
#
# COMPACT_ATOMS: atom_id res chain seq x y z
N MET A 1 20.46 -12.43 79.23
CA MET A 1 20.73 -11.85 77.90
C MET A 1 19.75 -12.47 76.91
N ALA A 2 18.56 -11.87 76.75
CA ALA A 2 17.61 -12.28 75.73
C ALA A 2 17.83 -11.38 74.52
N SER A 3 18.37 -11.94 73.44
CA SER A 3 18.65 -11.23 72.18
C SER A 3 17.39 -11.18 71.32
N GLU A 4 16.84 -9.98 71.14
CA GLU A 4 15.79 -9.67 70.17
C GLU A 4 16.30 -9.94 68.75
N LYS A 5 15.63 -10.86 68.03
CA LYS A 5 15.81 -11.03 66.59
C LYS A 5 14.83 -10.12 65.87
N GLU A 6 15.30 -8.95 65.46
CA GLU A 6 14.62 -8.12 64.47
C GLU A 6 14.47 -8.90 63.16
N THR A 7 13.23 -9.17 62.76
CA THR A 7 12.91 -9.61 61.40
C THR A 7 12.40 -8.41 60.62
N SER A 8 13.31 -7.77 59.89
CA SER A 8 12.98 -6.72 58.91
C SER A 8 12.27 -7.36 57.71
N LYS A 9 10.96 -7.60 57.84
CA LYS A 9 10.08 -7.95 56.73
C LYS A 9 9.98 -6.75 55.80
N LYS A 10 10.83 -6.76 54.78
CA LYS A 10 10.78 -6.00 53.52
C LYS A 10 9.34 -5.64 53.14
N ALA A 11 8.97 -4.38 53.39
CA ALA A 11 7.67 -3.82 53.03
C ALA A 11 7.51 -3.92 51.51
N LYS A 12 6.68 -4.87 51.05
CA LYS A 12 6.11 -4.85 49.71
C LYS A 12 4.98 -3.81 49.76
N THR A 13 5.30 -2.55 49.48
CA THR A 13 4.29 -1.59 49.05
C THR A 13 3.74 -2.10 47.72
N LYS A 14 2.61 -2.79 47.79
CA LYS A 14 1.81 -3.08 46.60
C LYS A 14 1.24 -1.74 46.18
N ASP A 15 1.89 -1.07 45.23
CA ASP A 15 1.30 0.07 44.54
C ASP A 15 0.01 -0.42 43.90
N GLU A 16 -1.12 -0.04 44.49
CA GLU A 16 -2.45 -0.24 43.93
C GLU A 16 -2.46 0.52 42.61
N LYS A 17 -2.27 -0.21 41.51
CA LYS A 17 -2.27 0.39 40.17
C LYS A 17 -3.71 0.74 39.85
N ASP A 18 -4.09 1.98 40.10
CA ASP A 18 -5.36 2.53 39.67
C ASP A 18 -5.57 2.21 38.18
N VAL A 19 -6.66 1.49 37.90
CA VAL A 19 -7.05 1.13 36.54
C VAL A 19 -7.55 2.40 35.85
N LYS A 20 -6.64 3.11 35.19
CA LYS A 20 -6.96 4.30 34.40
C LYS A 20 -7.86 3.91 33.21
N ILE A 21 -9.13 4.32 33.27
CA ILE A 21 -10.10 4.12 32.19
C ILE A 21 -9.76 5.06 31.04
N ILE A 22 -9.61 4.49 29.84
CA ILE A 22 -9.36 5.24 28.62
C ILE A 22 -10.69 5.80 28.12
N LYS A 23 -10.78 7.12 27.92
CA LYS A 23 -11.97 7.77 27.32
C LYS A 23 -11.64 8.41 25.98
N THR A 24 -10.44 8.93 25.82
CA THR A 24 -9.98 9.67 24.63
C THR A 24 -8.76 8.97 24.00
N PRO A 25 -8.53 9.07 22.67
CA PRO A 25 -7.30 8.55 22.05
C PRO A 25 -6.00 9.13 22.65
N VAL A 26 -6.06 10.35 23.18
CA VAL A 26 -4.96 10.99 23.92
C VAL A 26 -4.63 10.21 25.19
N ASP A 27 -5.64 9.65 25.88
CA ASP A 27 -5.42 8.85 27.08
C ASP A 27 -4.68 7.54 26.74
N LEU A 28 -5.00 6.91 25.60
CA LEU A 28 -4.24 5.74 25.11
C LEU A 28 -2.77 6.06 24.88
N GLN A 29 -2.51 7.21 24.25
CA GLN A 29 -1.15 7.66 23.97
C GLN A 29 -0.41 7.98 25.27
N ARG A 30 -1.07 8.69 26.20
CA ARG A 30 -0.53 9.00 27.53
C ARG A 30 -0.16 7.73 28.30
N LEU A 31 -1.02 6.71 28.31
CA LEU A 31 -0.71 5.42 28.96
C LEU A 31 0.47 4.70 28.30
N LYS A 32 0.56 4.72 26.97
CA LYS A 32 1.71 4.15 26.24
C LYS A 32 3.00 4.91 26.55
N LEU A 33 2.95 6.25 26.59
CA LEU A 33 4.08 7.10 26.95
C LEU A 33 4.51 6.87 28.40
N GLU A 34 3.58 6.87 29.36
CA GLU A 34 3.86 6.54 30.77
C GLU A 34 4.52 5.16 30.90
N LYS A 35 4.11 4.17 30.09
CA LYS A 35 4.74 2.83 30.07
C LYS A 35 6.16 2.85 29.51
N LEU A 36 6.43 3.65 28.47
CA LEU A 36 7.76 3.79 27.87
C LEU A 36 8.71 4.56 28.80
N MET A 37 8.23 5.66 29.40
CA MET A 37 9.02 6.52 30.30
C MET A 37 9.34 5.87 31.65
N LYS A 38 8.61 4.82 32.06
CA LYS A 38 8.95 4.03 33.26
C LYS A 38 10.34 3.41 33.19
N ASN A 39 10.83 3.06 32.00
CA ASN A 39 12.14 2.47 31.78
C ASN A 39 12.83 3.12 30.57
N PRO A 40 13.40 4.32 30.73
CA PRO A 40 13.96 5.07 29.60
C PRO A 40 15.27 4.46 29.05
N THR A 41 15.93 3.58 29.82
CA THR A 41 17.16 2.88 29.41
C THR A 41 16.91 1.67 28.52
N LYS A 42 15.65 1.20 28.41
CA LYS A 42 15.30 0.04 27.59
C LYS A 42 15.02 0.47 26.16
N GLU A 43 15.76 -0.09 25.21
CA GLU A 43 15.52 0.13 23.78
C GLU A 43 14.09 -0.27 23.37
N VAL A 44 13.47 0.58 22.55
CA VAL A 44 12.12 0.36 22.04
C VAL A 44 12.21 -0.46 20.75
N ILE A 45 11.67 -1.67 20.78
CA ILE A 45 11.58 -2.54 19.60
C ILE A 45 10.40 -2.06 18.74
N ILE A 46 10.71 -1.41 17.62
CA ILE A 46 9.72 -1.10 16.58
C ILE A 46 9.53 -2.36 15.75
N PRO A 47 8.31 -2.89 15.61
CA PRO A 47 8.09 -4.08 14.81
C PRO A 47 8.41 -3.79 13.34
N GLU A 48 9.24 -4.63 12.74
CA GLU A 48 9.45 -4.63 11.30
C GLU A 48 8.16 -5.02 10.57
N LYS A 49 8.04 -4.62 9.29
CA LYS A 49 6.91 -5.02 8.44
C LYS A 49 6.75 -6.55 8.44
N SER A 50 5.52 -7.04 8.58
CA SER A 50 5.26 -8.48 8.56
C SER A 50 5.69 -9.08 7.23
N LYS A 51 6.50 -10.14 7.29
CA LYS A 51 6.90 -10.89 6.08
C LYS A 51 5.68 -11.57 5.47
N GLU A 52 5.62 -11.60 4.15
CA GLU A 52 4.59 -12.32 3.41
C GLU A 52 4.66 -13.82 3.75
N LYS A 53 3.49 -14.45 3.88
CA LYS A 53 3.39 -15.86 4.26
C LYS A 53 3.69 -16.73 3.04
N SER A 54 4.95 -17.08 2.83
CA SER A 54 5.35 -18.00 1.77
C SER A 54 5.19 -19.46 2.20
N PRO A 55 4.89 -20.38 1.26
CA PRO A 55 4.91 -21.81 1.54
C PRO A 55 6.34 -22.23 1.93
N ARG A 56 6.46 -23.14 2.89
CA ARG A 56 7.76 -23.68 3.30
C ARG A 56 8.40 -24.40 2.11
N ALA A 57 9.70 -24.15 1.90
CA ALA A 57 10.48 -24.88 0.92
C ALA A 57 10.42 -26.39 1.18
N PRO A 58 10.40 -27.22 0.13
CA PRO A 58 10.52 -28.67 0.29
C PRO A 58 11.85 -29.02 0.95
N LEU A 59 11.88 -30.13 1.69
CA LEU A 59 13.12 -30.66 2.24
C LEU A 59 13.98 -31.21 1.11
N GLU A 60 15.28 -30.92 1.13
CA GLU A 60 16.23 -31.36 0.11
C GLU A 60 16.39 -32.89 0.09
N PHE A 61 16.52 -33.51 1.27
CA PHE A 61 16.64 -34.96 1.42
C PHE A 61 15.59 -35.50 2.39
N ILE A 62 14.83 -36.49 1.92
CA ILE A 62 13.97 -37.31 2.77
C ILE A 62 14.77 -38.55 3.15
N ARG A 63 15.10 -38.69 4.43
CA ARG A 63 15.96 -39.80 4.92
C ARG A 63 15.21 -41.11 5.07
N ASN A 64 13.89 -41.05 5.26
CA ASN A 64 13.06 -42.21 5.61
C ASN A 64 12.23 -42.66 4.39
N ILE A 65 12.91 -43.01 3.30
CA ILE A 65 12.26 -43.55 2.10
C ILE A 65 12.40 -45.08 2.15
N TRP A 66 11.27 -45.79 2.10
CA TRP A 66 11.28 -47.25 1.99
C TRP A 66 11.36 -47.66 0.52
N GLY A 67 11.79 -48.89 0.24
CA GLY A 67 12.04 -49.34 -1.13
C GLY A 67 10.81 -49.21 -2.03
N SER A 68 11.01 -48.97 -3.34
CA SER A 68 9.92 -48.73 -4.29
C SER A 68 8.92 -49.88 -4.41
N SER A 69 9.33 -51.10 -4.06
CA SER A 69 8.49 -52.31 -4.04
C SER A 69 7.92 -52.64 -2.66
N ALA A 70 8.21 -51.85 -1.63
CA ALA A 70 7.62 -52.03 -0.31
C ALA A 70 6.12 -51.72 -0.36
N GLY A 71 5.32 -52.51 0.35
CA GLY A 71 3.87 -52.29 0.45
C GLY A 71 3.51 -51.01 1.20
N ALA A 72 2.25 -50.59 1.11
CA ALA A 72 1.75 -49.42 1.82
C ALA A 72 1.84 -49.62 3.34
N GLY A 73 2.62 -48.77 4.02
CA GLY A 73 2.74 -48.74 5.46
C GLY A 73 1.56 -48.02 6.13
N SER A 74 1.36 -48.26 7.43
CA SER A 74 0.30 -47.60 8.21
C SER A 74 0.46 -46.08 8.31
N GLY A 75 1.69 -45.56 8.15
CA GLY A 75 2.00 -44.14 8.17
C GLY A 75 1.83 -43.42 6.83
N ASP A 76 1.74 -44.15 5.71
CA ASP A 76 1.81 -43.58 4.36
C ASP A 76 0.61 -42.68 4.06
N PHE A 77 -0.57 -43.03 4.60
CA PHE A 77 -1.76 -42.19 4.50
C PHE A 77 -1.54 -40.80 5.11
N HIS A 78 -0.89 -40.72 6.27
CA HIS A 78 -0.63 -39.45 6.93
C HIS A 78 0.46 -38.64 6.23
N VAL A 79 1.47 -39.31 5.68
CA VAL A 79 2.48 -38.67 4.82
C VAL A 79 1.80 -38.03 3.60
N TYR A 80 0.98 -38.81 2.88
CA TYR A 80 0.25 -38.32 1.71
C TYR A 80 -0.67 -37.14 2.05
N ARG A 81 -1.45 -37.23 3.12
CA ARG A 81 -2.33 -36.14 3.57
C ARG A 81 -1.55 -34.87 3.88
N GLY A 82 -0.39 -34.97 4.53
CA GLY A 82 0.49 -33.85 4.84
C GLY A 82 1.08 -33.20 3.58
N VAL A 83 1.57 -34.03 2.65
CA VAL A 83 2.13 -33.58 1.37
C VAL A 83 1.04 -32.92 0.51
N ARG A 84 -0.13 -33.53 0.37
CA ARG A 84 -1.26 -32.98 -0.40
C ARG A 84 -1.69 -31.61 0.14
N ARG A 85 -1.81 -31.47 1.47
CA ARG A 85 -2.17 -30.17 2.09
C ARG A 85 -1.10 -29.11 1.83
N ARG A 86 0.18 -29.47 1.94
CA ARG A 86 1.30 -28.56 1.66
C ARG A 86 1.29 -28.12 0.20
N GLU A 87 1.05 -29.05 -0.71
CA GLU A 87 1.02 -28.79 -2.15
C GLU A 87 -0.18 -27.92 -2.55
N TYR A 88 -1.37 -28.19 -2.04
CA TYR A 88 -2.54 -27.33 -2.29
C TYR A 88 -2.34 -25.91 -1.74
N ALA A 89 -1.77 -25.78 -0.54
CA ALA A 89 -1.42 -24.47 0.00
C ALA A 89 -0.39 -23.74 -0.87
N ARG A 90 0.61 -24.45 -1.39
CA ARG A 90 1.61 -23.91 -2.32
C ARG A 90 0.99 -23.47 -3.64
N GLN A 91 0.16 -24.30 -4.25
CA GLN A 91 -0.52 -23.99 -5.52
C GLN A 91 -1.46 -22.80 -5.36
N LYS A 92 -2.25 -22.77 -4.26
CA LYS A 92 -3.13 -21.64 -3.94
C LYS A 92 -2.33 -20.34 -3.80
N PHE A 93 -1.22 -20.38 -3.06
CA PHE A 93 -0.34 -19.21 -2.91
C PHE A 93 0.21 -18.70 -4.24
N ILE A 94 0.66 -19.60 -5.13
CA ILE A 94 1.20 -19.22 -6.45
C ILE A 94 0.12 -18.56 -7.30
N LYS A 95 -1.10 -19.11 -7.32
CA LYS A 95 -2.22 -18.52 -8.06
C LYS A 95 -2.58 -17.14 -7.52
N GLU A 96 -2.75 -17.01 -6.20
CA GLU A 96 -3.09 -15.73 -5.55
C GLU A 96 -2.00 -14.67 -5.74
N MET A 97 -0.72 -15.06 -5.75
CA MET A 97 0.38 -14.12 -6.04
C MET A 97 0.39 -13.70 -7.51
N GLY A 98 0.19 -14.64 -8.43
CA GLY A 98 0.09 -14.34 -9.86
C GLY A 98 -1.02 -13.34 -10.16
N GLU A 99 -2.22 -13.57 -9.62
CA GLU A 99 -3.36 -12.65 -9.77
C GLU A 99 -3.06 -11.25 -9.21
N LYS A 100 -2.42 -11.16 -8.04
CA LYS A 100 -2.03 -9.86 -7.45
C LYS A 100 -0.99 -9.14 -8.28
N ASP A 101 0.03 -9.85 -8.76
CA ASP A 101 1.11 -9.26 -9.55
C ASP A 101 0.58 -8.74 -10.89
N GLU A 102 -0.33 -9.48 -11.53
CA GLU A 102 -1.03 -9.04 -12.76
C GLU A 102 -1.83 -7.75 -12.52
N LEU A 103 -2.66 -7.73 -11.47
CA LEU A 103 -3.45 -6.55 -11.09
C LEU A 103 -2.57 -5.34 -10.75
N ASP A 104 -1.45 -5.54 -10.05
CA ASP A 104 -0.52 -4.48 -9.68
C ASP A 104 0.19 -3.91 -10.92
N VAL A 105 0.56 -4.75 -11.89
CA VAL A 105 1.15 -4.32 -13.16
C VAL A 105 0.15 -3.51 -13.97
N GLU A 106 -1.11 -3.97 -14.07
CA GLU A 106 -2.17 -3.23 -14.75
C GLU A 106 -2.43 -1.88 -14.08
N TYR A 107 -2.50 -1.86 -12.75
CA TYR A 107 -2.72 -0.64 -11.99
C TYR A 107 -1.59 0.38 -12.21
N LYS A 108 -0.32 -0.06 -12.17
CA LYS A 108 0.83 0.81 -12.44
C LYS A 108 0.80 1.37 -13.86
N LYS A 109 0.50 0.52 -14.86
CA LYS A 109 0.34 0.97 -16.26
C LYS A 109 -0.74 2.03 -16.40
N ARG A 110 -1.91 1.84 -15.78
CA ARG A 110 -3.00 2.84 -15.80
C ARG A 110 -2.57 4.15 -15.14
N LEU A 111 -1.88 4.10 -14.00
CA LEU A 111 -1.36 5.30 -13.33
C LEU A 111 -0.35 6.04 -14.20
N GLU A 112 0.55 5.33 -14.88
CA GLU A 112 1.54 5.93 -15.79
C GLU A 112 0.86 6.60 -16.98
N GLN A 113 -0.13 5.93 -17.60
CA GLN A 113 -0.93 6.50 -18.68
C GLN A 113 -1.62 7.81 -18.26
N HIS A 114 -2.31 7.81 -17.12
CA HIS A 114 -2.95 9.02 -16.62
C HIS A 114 -1.97 10.15 -16.30
N LYS A 115 -0.76 9.82 -15.79
CA LYS A 115 0.29 10.81 -15.57
C LYS A 115 0.76 11.42 -16.90
N LEU A 116 1.01 10.59 -17.91
CA LEU A 116 1.43 11.06 -19.24
C LEU A 116 0.35 11.94 -19.88
N GLU A 117 -0.92 11.54 -19.83
CA GLU A 117 -2.04 12.33 -20.34
C GLU A 117 -2.14 13.70 -19.64
N ALA A 118 -2.01 13.73 -18.31
CA ALA A 118 -2.00 14.97 -17.53
C ALA A 118 -0.78 15.85 -17.88
N GLU A 119 0.40 15.26 -18.03
CA GLU A 119 1.63 15.95 -18.44
C GLU A 119 1.52 16.52 -19.85
N GLU A 120 0.95 15.78 -20.80
CA GLU A 120 0.71 16.29 -22.16
C GLU A 120 -0.27 17.46 -22.18
N ARG A 121 -1.40 17.35 -21.46
CA ARG A 121 -2.39 18.43 -21.36
C ARG A 121 -1.79 19.68 -20.71
N THR A 122 -1.03 19.51 -19.63
CA THR A 122 -0.36 20.61 -18.95
C THR A 122 0.78 21.21 -19.78
N ALA A 123 1.58 20.40 -20.48
CA ALA A 123 2.65 20.84 -21.36
C ALA A 123 2.13 21.64 -22.55
N LYS A 124 1.05 21.17 -23.20
CA LYS A 124 0.36 21.90 -24.28
C LYS A 124 -0.12 23.27 -23.79
N LYS A 125 -0.78 23.34 -22.62
CA LYS A 125 -1.24 24.60 -22.01
C LYS A 125 -0.05 25.51 -21.60
N ARG A 126 1.02 24.94 -21.05
CA ARG A 126 2.25 25.68 -20.66
C ARG A 126 2.95 26.27 -21.88
N ALA A 127 3.08 25.51 -22.97
CA ALA A 127 3.66 25.97 -24.23
C ALA A 127 2.86 27.15 -24.83
N LYS A 128 1.52 27.06 -24.84
CA LYS A 128 0.65 28.18 -25.25
C LYS A 128 0.91 29.44 -24.42
N ARG A 129 1.01 29.32 -23.08
CA ARG A 129 1.30 30.46 -22.18
C ARG A 129 2.71 31.04 -22.39
N LEU A 130 3.72 30.20 -22.59
CA LEU A 130 5.10 30.65 -22.84
C LEU A 130 5.21 31.41 -24.16
N LYS A 131 4.58 30.92 -25.24
CA LYS A 131 4.51 31.64 -26.52
C LYS A 131 3.84 33.00 -26.37
N LYS A 132 2.70 33.08 -25.64
CA LYS A 132 2.02 34.36 -25.34
C LYS A 132 2.94 35.30 -24.53
N LYS A 133 3.63 34.81 -23.50
CA LYS A 133 4.58 35.60 -22.69
C LYS A 133 5.75 36.12 -23.51
N GLN A 134 6.31 35.31 -24.42
CA GLN A 134 7.39 35.74 -25.33
C GLN A 134 6.91 36.81 -26.30
N LYS A 135 5.73 36.66 -26.92
CA LYS A 135 5.13 37.69 -27.79
C LYS A 135 4.92 39.02 -27.06
N LEU A 136 4.40 38.99 -25.83
CA LEU A 136 4.22 40.19 -25.00
C LEU A 136 5.56 40.86 -24.64
N LYS A 137 6.58 40.08 -24.28
CA LYS A 137 7.93 40.61 -24.03
C LYS A 137 8.54 41.25 -25.29
N ALA A 138 8.39 40.62 -26.45
CA ALA A 138 8.87 41.18 -27.71
C ALA A 138 8.16 42.50 -28.08
N LYS A 139 6.83 42.58 -27.89
CA LYS A 139 6.07 43.83 -28.07
C LYS A 139 6.54 44.94 -27.11
N LYS A 140 6.76 44.61 -25.83
CA LYS A 140 7.30 45.58 -24.83
C LYS A 140 8.72 46.05 -25.18
N PHE A 141 9.61 45.15 -25.59
CA PHE A 141 10.97 45.52 -26.00
C PHE A 141 10.97 46.42 -27.24
N LYS A 142 10.14 46.12 -28.25
CA LYS A 142 9.95 47.02 -29.41
C LYS A 142 9.46 48.40 -28.99
N LYS A 143 8.44 48.48 -28.12
CA LYS A 143 7.90 49.76 -27.61
C LYS A 143 8.93 50.59 -26.82
N ASN A 144 9.86 49.93 -26.11
CA ASN A 144 10.89 50.63 -25.33
C ASN A 144 12.10 51.06 -26.18
N ASN A 145 12.41 50.37 -27.28
CA ASN A 145 13.51 50.74 -28.19
C ASN A 145 13.11 51.79 -29.23
N THR A 146 11.83 51.87 -29.61
CA THR A 146 11.29 53.01 -30.35
C THR A 146 10.91 54.08 -29.33
N GLY A 147 11.87 54.92 -28.94
CA GLY A 147 11.60 56.12 -28.16
C GLY A 147 10.46 56.92 -28.79
N GLU A 148 9.45 57.19 -27.96
CA GLU A 148 8.34 58.15 -28.10
C GLU A 148 8.01 58.68 -29.51
N HIS A 149 6.82 58.34 -30.02
CA HIS A 149 5.82 59.34 -30.41
C HIS A 149 4.47 58.68 -30.79
N LYS A 150 3.38 59.33 -30.34
CA LYS A 150 1.95 59.16 -30.67
C LYS A 150 1.17 57.99 -30.03
N GLY A 151 0.46 58.36 -28.96
CA GLY A 151 -1.01 58.52 -28.96
C GLY A 151 -1.87 57.52 -29.75
N GLY A 152 -2.64 56.74 -28.99
CA GLY A 152 -4.00 56.26 -29.32
C GLY A 152 -4.25 55.56 -30.66
N SER A 153 -4.44 54.25 -30.61
CA SER A 153 -5.59 53.62 -31.27
C SER A 153 -5.79 52.23 -30.70
N ASP A 154 -7.03 52.03 -30.29
CA ASP A 154 -7.68 50.77 -30.03
C ASP A 154 -7.51 49.82 -31.23
N SER A 155 -7.36 48.53 -30.92
CA SER A 155 -7.59 47.42 -31.84
C SER A 155 -7.81 46.21 -30.96
N ASP A 156 -9.07 46.06 -30.60
CA ASP A 156 -9.71 44.81 -30.25
C ASP A 156 -9.32 43.66 -31.18
N ASP A 157 -9.58 42.48 -30.62
CA ASP A 157 -9.76 41.19 -31.27
C ASP A 157 -8.52 40.39 -31.68
N ASP A 158 -8.21 39.41 -30.83
CA ASP A 158 -8.07 38.04 -31.34
C ASP A 158 -8.55 37.12 -30.22
N SER A 159 -9.87 37.00 -30.16
CA SER A 159 -10.57 35.91 -29.49
C SER A 159 -10.04 34.58 -30.03
N ALA A 160 -9.11 33.97 -29.31
CA ALA A 160 -8.84 32.54 -29.44
C ALA A 160 -9.72 31.78 -28.43
N ASP A 161 -11.03 31.89 -28.62
CA ASP A 161 -11.93 30.78 -28.38
C ASP A 161 -11.56 29.69 -29.39
N ASP A 162 -10.99 28.61 -28.89
CA ASP A 162 -10.99 27.33 -29.55
C ASP A 162 -11.30 26.34 -28.43
N SER A 163 -12.59 26.24 -28.18
CA SER A 163 -13.24 25.13 -27.50
C SER A 163 -12.88 23.84 -28.24
N SER A 164 -11.72 23.27 -27.93
CA SER A 164 -11.48 21.87 -28.21
C SER A 164 -12.35 21.07 -27.23
N GLU A 165 -13.53 20.70 -27.70
CA GLU A 165 -14.44 19.73 -27.11
C GLU A 165 -13.63 18.54 -26.56
N ASP A 166 -13.47 18.50 -25.25
CA ASP A 166 -12.99 17.33 -24.54
C ASP A 166 -14.21 16.46 -24.27
N ASN A 167 -14.61 15.71 -25.29
CA ASN A 167 -15.62 14.67 -25.14
C ASN A 167 -15.01 13.51 -24.34
N SER A 168 -14.84 13.71 -23.03
CA SER A 168 -14.57 12.63 -22.09
C SER A 168 -15.93 12.03 -21.69
N GLN A 169 -16.50 11.21 -22.57
CA GLN A 169 -17.48 10.22 -22.13
C GLN A 169 -16.77 9.30 -21.13
N GLY A 170 -16.97 9.57 -19.84
CA GLY A 170 -16.76 8.59 -18.80
C GLY A 170 -17.82 7.51 -18.95
N GLU A 171 -17.56 6.53 -19.81
CA GLU A 171 -18.27 5.26 -19.76
C GLU A 171 -17.97 4.58 -18.42
N ALA A 172 -18.94 4.67 -17.51
CA ALA A 172 -19.05 3.78 -16.38
C ALA A 172 -19.38 2.37 -16.88
N ASN A 173 -18.38 1.64 -17.37
CA ASN A 173 -18.48 0.19 -17.51
C ASN A 173 -18.22 -0.45 -16.14
N SER A 174 -19.28 -0.55 -15.35
CA SER A 174 -19.42 -1.60 -14.36
C SER A 174 -19.36 -2.96 -15.05
N PRO A 175 -18.48 -3.90 -14.67
CA PRO A 175 -18.66 -5.29 -15.09
C PRO A 175 -19.87 -5.83 -14.32
N SER A 176 -21.02 -5.85 -14.97
CA SER A 176 -22.16 -6.66 -14.58
C SER A 176 -21.69 -8.12 -14.52
N ALA A 177 -22.06 -8.78 -13.42
CA ALA A 177 -21.76 -10.16 -13.14
C ALA A 177 -22.21 -11.05 -14.31
N ALA A 178 -21.24 -11.68 -14.98
CA ALA A 178 -21.49 -12.85 -15.81
C ALA A 178 -21.83 -14.02 -14.88
N SER A 179 -23.13 -14.23 -14.67
CA SER A 179 -23.68 -15.48 -14.20
C SER A 179 -23.54 -16.52 -15.32
N ASN A 180 -22.52 -17.36 -15.24
CA ASN A 180 -22.52 -18.65 -15.93
C ASN A 180 -22.71 -19.76 -14.90
N ASP A 181 -23.91 -20.31 -14.99
CA ASP A 181 -24.35 -21.69 -14.76
C ASP A 181 -23.21 -22.73 -14.63
N GLU A 182 -23.13 -23.42 -13.49
CA GLU A 182 -22.59 -24.78 -13.43
C GLU A 182 -23.26 -25.57 -12.30
N SER A 183 -24.21 -26.39 -12.73
CA SER A 183 -24.76 -27.61 -12.14
C SER A 183 -24.04 -28.20 -10.91
N THR A 184 -24.74 -28.20 -9.78
CA THR A 184 -24.44 -29.08 -8.65
C THR A 184 -24.93 -30.49 -8.95
N ASP A 185 -24.06 -31.36 -9.48
CA ASP A 185 -24.25 -32.81 -9.37
C ASP A 185 -23.52 -33.31 -8.11
N LYS A 186 -24.26 -34.01 -7.26
CA LYS A 186 -23.83 -34.43 -5.91
C LYS A 186 -23.83 -35.96 -5.87
N PRO A 187 -22.69 -36.63 -5.76
CA PRO A 187 -22.70 -38.08 -5.57
C PRO A 187 -23.08 -38.41 -4.12
N LYS A 188 -23.85 -39.50 -3.98
CA LYS A 188 -24.16 -40.21 -2.72
C LYS A 188 -22.89 -40.72 -2.04
#